data_AF-A0A2Z6MU51-F1
#
_entry.id   AF-A0A2Z6MU51-F1
#
_cell.length_a   1.000
_cell.length_b   1.000
_cell.length_c   1.000
_cell.angle_alpha   90.00
_cell.angle_beta   90.00
_cell.angle_gamma   90.00
#
_symmetry.space_group_name_H-M   'P 1'
#
loop_
_entity.id
_entity.type
_entity.pdbx_description
1 polymer ?
#
loop_
_entity_poly.entity_id
_entity_poly.type
_entity_poly.pdbx_seq_one_letter_code
_entity_poly.pdbx_strand_id
1 'polypeptide(L)' 'MSSSNHQQQFRYTQTPSKVLHFRNLPWECSDEELADICSPFGKVVNTKCNVGANRNQAFVEFGFV' A
#
# COMPACT_ATOMS: atom_id res chain seq x y z
N MET A 1 19.93 -17.74 -18.84
CA MET A 1 18.79 -16.80 -18.91
C MET A 1 18.68 -16.12 -17.55
N SER A 2 19.42 -15.03 -17.36
CA SER A 2 19.47 -14.32 -16.09
C SER A 2 18.28 -13.36 -16.04
N SER A 3 17.17 -13.82 -15.47
CA SER A 3 16.04 -12.96 -15.13
C SER A 3 16.50 -11.95 -14.09
N SER A 4 16.99 -10.81 -14.55
CA SER A 4 17.30 -9.66 -13.73
C SER A 4 15.99 -9.15 -13.14
N ASN A 5 15.68 -9.65 -11.94
CA ASN A 5 14.59 -9.16 -11.11
C ASN A 5 14.91 -7.71 -10.75
N HIS A 6 14.49 -6.78 -11.60
CA HIS A 6 14.55 -5.35 -11.35
C HIS A 6 13.53 -5.08 -10.24
N GLN A 7 13.91 -5.38 -8.99
CA GLN A 7 13.35 -4.67 -7.86
C GLN A 7 13.60 -3.20 -8.18
N GLN A 8 12.55 -2.49 -8.61
CA GLN A 8 12.59 -1.05 -8.78
C GLN A 8 13.04 -0.49 -7.43
N GLN A 9 14.33 -0.22 -7.31
CA GLN A 9 14.87 0.61 -6.26
C GLN A 9 14.12 1.91 -6.44
N PHE A 10 13.17 2.22 -5.54
CA PHE A 10 12.51 3.52 -5.50
C PHE A 10 13.63 4.56 -5.46
N ARG A 11 13.91 5.13 -6.61
CA ARG A 11 14.98 6.11 -6.73
C ARG A 11 14.44 7.35 -6.05
N TYR A 12 15.25 7.93 -5.16
CA TYR A 12 14.93 9.18 -4.46
C TYR A 12 14.53 10.36 -5.37
N THR A 13 14.58 10.19 -6.70
CA THR A 13 14.19 11.14 -7.73
C THR A 13 12.77 10.92 -8.30
N GLN A 14 12.01 9.92 -7.82
CA GLN A 14 10.62 9.73 -8.27
C GLN A 14 9.65 10.59 -7.46
N THR A 15 8.69 11.21 -8.16
CA THR A 15 7.57 11.90 -7.53
C THR A 15 6.88 10.95 -6.54
N PRO A 16 6.66 11.36 -5.28
CA PRO A 16 6.01 10.51 -4.29
C PRO A 16 4.68 9.97 -4.81
N SER A 17 4.48 8.66 -4.65
CA SER A 17 3.20 8.02 -4.95
C SER A 17 2.17 8.41 -3.90
N LYS A 18 0.93 8.62 -4.36
CA LYS A 18 -0.26 8.81 -3.50
C LYS A 18 -0.72 7.51 -2.85
N VAL A 19 -0.24 6.39 -3.38
CA VAL A 19 -0.59 5.03 -2.96
C VAL A 19 0.54 4.43 -2.15
N LEU A 20 0.24 4.02 -0.92
CA LEU A 20 1.13 3.26 -0.05
C LEU A 20 0.84 1.76 -0.13
N HIS A 21 1.90 0.96 -0.15
CA HIS A 21 1.82 -0.51 -0.13
C HIS A 21 2.15 -1.03 1.26
N PHE A 22 1.17 -1.66 1.90
CA PHE A 22 1.33 -2.32 3.18
C PHE A 22 1.57 -3.82 2.94
N ARG A 23 2.59 -4.37 3.58
CA ARG A 23 2.94 -5.80 3.53
C ARG A 23 2.91 -6.39 4.94
N ASN A 24 2.74 -7.71 5.00
CA ASN A 24 2.73 -8.46 6.25
C ASN A 24 1.53 -8.11 7.15
N LEU A 25 0.39 -7.82 6.51
CA LEU A 25 -0.88 -7.61 7.19
C LEU A 25 -1.48 -8.95 7.65
N PRO A 26 -2.24 -8.95 8.76
CA PRO A 26 -3.00 -10.11 9.18
C PRO A 26 -4.08 -10.45 8.14
N TRP A 27 -4.46 -11.72 8.08
CA TRP A 27 -5.50 -12.21 7.15
C TRP A 27 -6.86 -11.55 7.37
N GLU A 28 -7.11 -11.10 8.60
CA GLU A 28 -8.39 -10.53 9.03
C GLU A 28 -8.44 -9.01 8.85
N CYS A 29 -7.41 -8.41 8.23
CA CYS A 29 -7.35 -6.98 8.00
C CYS A 29 -8.49 -6.52 7.08
N SER A 30 -9.31 -5.63 7.61
CA SER A 30 -10.43 -5.02 6.90
C SER A 30 -10.07 -3.62 6.39
N ASP A 31 -10.78 -3.17 5.36
CA ASP A 31 -10.63 -1.82 4.81
C ASP A 31 -10.95 -0.73 5.84
N GLU A 32 -11.86 -1.01 6.77
CA GLU A 32 -12.28 -0.09 7.84
C GLU A 32 -11.17 0.13 8.87
N GLU A 33 -10.54 -0.94 9.37
CA GLU A 33 -9.38 -0.83 10.27
C GLU A 33 -8.20 -0.13 9.59
N LEU A 34 -7.95 -0.48 8.32
CA LEU A 34 -6.88 0.14 7.54
C LEU A 34 -7.13 1.65 7.38
N ALA A 35 -8.38 2.05 7.13
CA ALA A 35 -8.78 3.45 7.04
C ALA A 35 -8.66 4.17 8.39
N ASP A 36 -9.04 3.54 9.50
CA ASP A 36 -8.94 4.13 10.84
C ASP A 36 -7.48 4.37 11.25
N ILE A 37 -6.60 3.40 10.99
CA ILE A 37 -5.14 3.54 11.19
C ILE A 37 -4.56 4.65 10.30
N CYS A 38 -5.07 4.78 9.07
CA CYS A 38 -4.59 5.77 8.11
C CYS A 38 -5.18 7.18 8.33
N SER A 39 -6.34 7.29 8.97
CA SER A 39 -7.06 8.53 9.27
C SER A 39 -6.19 9.67 9.84
N PRO A 40 -5.30 9.44 10.84
CA PRO A 40 -4.44 10.51 11.36
C PRO A 40 -3.36 10.99 10.38
N PHE A 41 -3.05 10.22 9.33
CA PHE A 41 -2.03 10.57 8.33
C PHE A 41 -2.60 11.35 7.14
N GLY A 42 -3.92 11.39 6.99
CA GLY A 42 -4.59 12.14 5.93
C GLY A 42 -5.90 11.51 5.49
N LYS A 43 -6.56 12.15 4.53
CA LYS A 43 -7.81 11.65 3.97
C LYS A 43 -7.54 10.42 3.10
N VAL A 44 -8.03 9.27 3.54
CA VAL A 44 -8.03 8.04 2.73
C VAL A 44 -9.08 8.17 1.62
N VAL A 45 -8.65 8.03 0.37
CA VAL A 45 -9.53 8.11 -0.82
C VAL A 45 -9.92 6.73 -1.29
N ASN A 46 -8.98 5.77 -1.21
CA ASN A 46 -9.20 4.42 -1.66
C ASN A 46 -8.41 3.44 -0.81
N THR A 47 -8.99 2.27 -0.55
CA THR A 47 -8.35 1.16 0.16
C THR A 47 -8.60 -0.12 -0.60
N LYS A 48 -7.60 -0.99 -0.60
CA LYS A 48 -7.73 -2.32 -1.15
C LYS A 48 -7.00 -3.30 -0.26
N CYS A 49 -7.74 -4.03 0.56
CA CYS A 49 -7.23 -5.10 1.40
C CYS A 49 -7.10 -6.44 0.66
N ASN A 50 -6.47 -7.41 1.33
CA ASN A 50 -6.43 -8.82 0.90
C ASN A 50 -5.82 -9.05 -0.49
N VAL A 51 -4.78 -8.29 -0.82
CA VAL A 51 -4.12 -8.33 -2.12
C VAL A 51 -2.95 -9.34 -2.12
N GLY A 52 -2.71 -9.95 -3.28
CA GLY A 52 -1.69 -10.98 -3.45
C GLY A 52 -2.16 -12.39 -3.03
N ALA A 53 -1.33 -13.40 -3.31
CA ALA A 53 -1.68 -14.80 -3.11
C ALA A 53 -2.02 -15.14 -1.64
N ASN A 54 -1.32 -14.50 -0.71
CA ASN A 54 -1.47 -14.75 0.73
C ASN A 54 -2.46 -13.79 1.41
N ARG A 55 -3.11 -12.90 0.65
CA ARG A 55 -4.02 -11.86 1.17
C ARG A 55 -3.43 -11.02 2.32
N ASN A 56 -2.10 -10.89 2.37
CA ASN A 56 -1.38 -10.24 3.45
C ASN A 56 -0.84 -8.85 3.05
N GLN A 57 -1.46 -8.24 2.05
CA GLN A 57 -1.04 -6.96 1.51
C GLN A 57 -2.26 -6.06 1.30
N ALA A 58 -2.04 -4.76 1.42
CA ALA A 58 -3.04 -3.77 1.12
C ALA A 58 -2.43 -2.56 0.42
N PHE A 59 -3.27 -1.84 -0.31
CA PHE A 59 -2.95 -0.54 -0.88
C PHE A 59 -3.87 0.51 -0.30
N VAL A 60 -3.31 1.66 0.07
CA VAL A 60 -4.07 2.82 0.52
C VAL A 60 -3.68 4.01 -0.32
N GLU A 61 -4.67 4.65 -0.92
CA GLU A 61 -4.51 5.93 -1.61
C GLU A 61 -4.92 7.07 -0.70
N PHE A 62 -4.01 8.02 -0.52
CA PHE A 62 -4.27 9.26 0.21
C PHE A 62 -4.64 10.39 -0.76
N GLY A 63 -5.62 11.17 -0.33
CA GLY A 63 -6.02 12.41 -0.97
C GLY A 63 -5.10 13.56 -0.58
N PHE A 64 -5.06 14.57 -1.44
CA PHE A 64 -4.40 15.84 -1.12
C PHE A 64 -5.35 16.67 -0.26
N VAL A 65 -4.77 17.33 0.74
CA VAL A 65 -5.39 18.49 1.38
C VAL A 65 -4.94 19.74 0.65
#